data_AF-A0A1C0U5S5-F1
#
_entry.id   AF-A0A1C0U5S5-F1
#
_cell.length_a   1.000
_cell.length_b   1.000
_cell.length_c   1.000
_cell.angle_alpha   90.00
_cell.angle_beta   90.00
_cell.angle_gamma   90.00
#
_symmetry.space_group_name_H-M   'P 1'
#
loop_
_entity.id
_entity.type
_entity.pdbx_description
1 polymer ?
#
loop_
_entity_poly.entity_id
_entity_poly.type
_entity_poly.pdbx_seq_one_letter_code
_entity_poly.pdbx_strand_id
1 'polypeptide(L)'
;MTIAQKLEHKARQEGLQEGFQEGFQEGLQEGEKKGERKGERKGEKKASLRIASALIDIGIDRKTVMKTTGLSQSELEQMAD
;
A
#
# COMPACT_ATOMS: atom_id res chain seq x y z
N MET A 1 45.97 -1.63 23.57
CA MET A 1 44.56 -1.95 23.85
C MET A 1 44.50 -3.10 24.84
N THR A 2 43.61 -3.01 25.82
CA THR A 2 43.34 -4.13 26.76
C THR A 2 42.36 -5.12 26.13
N ILE A 3 42.29 -6.34 26.67
CA ILE A 3 41.32 -7.35 26.25
C ILE A 3 39.88 -6.83 26.41
N ALA A 4 39.61 -6.08 27.49
CA ALA A 4 38.30 -5.47 27.74
C ALA A 4 37.90 -4.47 26.64
N GLN A 5 38.82 -3.58 26.24
CA GLN A 5 38.58 -2.63 25.15
C GLN A 5 38.29 -3.32 23.81
N LYS A 6 38.97 -4.45 23.55
CA LYS A 6 38.76 -5.23 22.32
C LYS A 6 37.39 -5.90 22.30
N LEU A 7 36.94 -6.42 23.45
CA LEU A 7 35.61 -7.02 23.58
C LEU A 7 34.50 -5.97 23.45
N GLU A 8 34.64 -4.81 24.10
CA GLU A 8 33.66 -3.72 24.00
C GLU A 8 33.53 -3.20 22.57
N HIS A 9 34.65 -2.99 21.88
CA HIS A 9 34.65 -2.56 20.49
C HIS A 9 33.98 -3.57 19.57
N LYS A 10 34.25 -4.88 19.78
CA LYS A 10 33.62 -5.95 19.02
C LYS A 10 32.11 -6.00 19.26
N ALA A 11 31.67 -5.97 20.51
CA ALA A 11 30.26 -5.98 20.87
C ALA A 11 29.51 -4.76 20.29
N ARG A 12 30.14 -3.58 20.30
CA ARG A 12 29.56 -2.38 19.65
C ARG A 12 29.43 -2.55 18.15
N GLN A 13 30.44 -3.12 17.48
CA GLN A 13 30.37 -3.36 16.03
C GLN A 13 29.29 -4.37 15.68
N GLU A 14 29.20 -5.47 16.44
CA GLU A 14 28.17 -6.50 16.25
C GLU A 14 26.77 -5.91 16.47
N GLY A 15 26.55 -5.19 17.57
CA GLY A 15 25.25 -4.56 17.83
C GLY A 15 24.84 -3.51 16.79
N LEU A 16 25.79 -2.74 16.24
CA LEU A 16 25.51 -1.81 15.13
C LEU A 16 25.16 -2.56 13.84
N GLN A 17 25.85 -3.65 13.55
CA GLN A 17 25.60 -4.46 12.37
C GLN A 17 24.24 -5.15 12.46
N GLU A 18 23.93 -5.77 13.59
CA GLU A 18 22.63 -6.41 13.86
C GLU A 18 21.50 -5.40 13.78
N GLY A 19 21.62 -4.26 14.48
CA GLY A 19 20.60 -3.23 14.46
C GLY A 19 20.36 -2.63 13.06
N PHE A 20 21.42 -2.48 12.25
CA PHE A 20 21.27 -2.05 10.86
C PHE A 20 20.56 -3.11 10.01
N GLN A 21 20.93 -4.38 10.18
CA GLN A 21 20.36 -5.48 9.43
C GLN A 21 18.87 -5.68 9.76
N GLU A 22 18.51 -5.67 11.04
CA GLU A 22 17.12 -5.74 11.49
C GLU A 22 16.31 -4.55 10.98
N GLY A 23 16.80 -3.33 11.19
CA GLY A 23 16.09 -2.13 10.73
C GLY A 23 15.91 -2.07 9.21
N PHE A 24 16.90 -2.52 8.45
CA PHE A 24 16.79 -2.62 6.99
C PHE A 24 15.76 -3.67 6.57
N GLN A 25 15.75 -4.83 7.20
CA GLN A 25 14.82 -5.91 6.88
C GLN A 25 13.38 -5.53 7.23
N GLU A 26 13.16 -4.95 8.40
CA GLU A 26 11.84 -4.43 8.81
C GLU A 26 11.35 -3.34 7.86
N GLY A 27 12.22 -2.39 7.51
CA GLY A 27 11.88 -1.30 6.58
C GLY A 27 11.48 -1.82 5.19
N LEU A 28 12.18 -2.84 4.68
CA LEU A 28 11.86 -3.46 3.40
C LEU A 28 10.49 -4.17 3.44
N GLN A 29 10.25 -4.99 4.47
CA GLN A 29 8.99 -5.71 4.63
C GLN A 29 7.80 -4.77 4.80
N GLU A 30 7.96 -3.71 5.62
CA GLU A 30 6.89 -2.74 5.83
C GLU A 30 6.62 -1.94 4.55
N GLY A 31 7.68 -1.58 3.81
CA GLY A 31 7.59 -0.90 2.52
C GLY A 31 6.83 -1.73 1.49
N GLU A 32 7.18 -3.01 1.35
CA GLU A 32 6.52 -3.94 0.43
C GLU A 32 5.04 -4.10 0.77
N LYS A 33 4.71 -4.39 2.04
CA LYS A 33 3.34 -4.56 2.51
C LYS A 33 2.49 -3.29 2.33
N LYS A 34 3.06 -2.11 2.58
CA LYS A 34 2.38 -0.82 2.34
C LYS A 34 2.17 -0.60 0.83
N GLY A 35 3.17 -0.94 0.02
CA GLY A 35 3.13 -0.84 -1.43
C GLY A 35 2.01 -1.71 -2.03
N GLU A 36 1.98 -2.98 -1.66
CA GLU A 36 0.98 -3.95 -2.11
C GLU A 36 -0.44 -3.50 -1.76
N ARG A 37 -0.70 -3.18 -0.48
CA ARG A 37 -2.03 -2.70 -0.03
C ARG A 37 -2.47 -1.42 -0.75
N LYS A 38 -1.54 -0.50 -1.01
CA LYS A 38 -1.84 0.74 -1.75
C LYS A 38 -2.11 0.44 -3.23
N GLY A 39 -1.39 -0.51 -3.81
CA GLY A 39 -1.58 -0.99 -5.17
C GLY A 39 -2.94 -1.63 -5.36
N GLU A 40 -3.29 -2.58 -4.50
CA GLU A 40 -4.57 -3.30 -4.48
C GLU A 40 -5.75 -2.32 -4.38
N ARG A 41 -5.78 -1.46 -3.34
CA ARG A 41 -6.85 -0.46 -3.17
C ARG A 41 -7.00 0.47 -4.38
N LYS A 42 -5.89 0.91 -4.97
CA LYS A 42 -5.92 1.74 -6.18
C LYS A 42 -6.43 0.94 -7.39
N GLY A 43 -6.05 -0.32 -7.51
CA GLY A 43 -6.49 -1.23 -8.55
C GLY A 43 -7.99 -1.50 -8.48
N GLU A 44 -8.49 -1.86 -7.30
CA GLU A 44 -9.91 -2.05 -7.03
C GLU A 44 -10.72 -0.79 -7.36
N LYS A 45 -10.31 0.37 -6.83
CA LYS A 45 -11.00 1.63 -7.13
C LYS A 45 -11.03 1.93 -8.63
N LYS A 46 -9.91 1.76 -9.34
CA LYS A 46 -9.86 1.93 -10.80
C LYS A 46 -10.75 0.92 -11.53
N ALA A 47 -10.82 -0.33 -11.06
CA ALA A 47 -11.68 -1.34 -11.64
C ALA A 47 -13.16 -0.98 -11.45
N SER A 48 -13.58 -0.59 -10.24
CA SER A 48 -14.95 -0.13 -9.98
C SER A 48 -15.34 1.05 -10.85
N LEU A 49 -14.46 2.04 -11.03
CA LEU A 49 -14.70 3.19 -11.90
C LEU A 49 -14.85 2.79 -13.38
N ARG A 50 -13.99 1.89 -13.89
CA ARG A 50 -14.09 1.38 -15.27
C ARG A 50 -15.40 0.63 -15.50
N ILE A 51 -15.80 -0.21 -14.55
CA ILE A 51 -17.06 -0.96 -14.62
C ILE A 51 -18.23 0.03 -14.60
N ALA A 52 -18.20 1.02 -13.70
CA ALA A 52 -19.25 2.03 -13.63
C ALA A 52 -19.40 2.83 -14.92
N SER A 53 -18.29 3.24 -15.54
CA SER A 53 -18.29 3.93 -16.83
C SER A 53 -18.97 3.07 -17.90
N ALA A 54 -18.52 1.82 -18.04
CA ALA A 54 -19.08 0.90 -19.03
C ALA A 54 -20.58 0.64 -18.83
N LEU A 55 -21.05 0.55 -17.58
CA LEU A 55 -22.46 0.36 -17.27
C LEU A 55 -23.29 1.62 -17.62
N ILE A 56 -22.78 2.81 -17.35
CA ILE A 56 -23.44 4.07 -17.71
C ILE A 56 -23.50 4.22 -19.24
N ASP A 57 -22.42 3.88 -19.95
CA ASP A 57 -22.33 3.98 -21.41
C ASP A 57 -23.37 3.10 -22.13
N ILE A 58 -23.70 1.94 -21.55
CA ILE A 58 -24.76 1.06 -22.07
C ILE A 58 -26.16 1.39 -21.53
N GLY A 59 -26.31 2.49 -20.79
CA GLY A 59 -27.60 3.02 -20.32
C GLY A 59 -28.14 2.39 -19.03
N ILE A 60 -27.31 1.74 -18.22
CA ILE A 60 -27.73 1.25 -16.90
C ILE A 60 -27.93 2.44 -15.95
N ASP A 61 -29.01 2.39 -15.16
CA ASP A 61 -29.34 3.45 -14.22
C ASP A 61 -28.31 3.56 -13.08
N ARG A 62 -28.05 4.79 -12.65
CA ARG A 62 -27.04 5.10 -11.62
C ARG A 62 -27.25 4.32 -10.32
N LYS A 63 -28.50 4.04 -9.92
CA LYS A 63 -28.78 3.29 -8.67
C LYS A 63 -28.32 1.84 -8.78
N THR A 64 -28.49 1.21 -9.93
CA THR A 64 -27.96 -0.14 -10.21
C THR A 64 -26.44 -0.14 -10.31
N VAL A 65 -25.85 0.88 -10.95
CA VAL A 65 -24.39 1.04 -11.00
C VAL A 65 -23.76 1.14 -9.62
N MET A 66 -24.32 1.97 -8.72
CA MET A 66 -23.85 2.11 -7.34
C MET A 66 -23.89 0.77 -6.59
N LYS A 67 -25.00 0.03 -6.71
CA LYS A 67 -25.14 -1.29 -6.07
C LYS A 67 -24.14 -2.33 -6.58
N THR A 68 -23.78 -2.25 -7.87
CA THR A 68 -22.91 -3.25 -8.52
C THR A 68 -21.43 -2.95 -8.28
N THR A 69 -21.05 -1.67 -8.26
CA THR A 69 -19.65 -1.23 -8.21
C THR A 69 -19.20 -0.81 -6.81
N GLY A 70 -20.14 -0.64 -5.88
CA GLY A 70 -19.88 -0.13 -4.53
C GLY A 70 -19.57 1.36 -4.48
N LEU A 71 -19.64 2.07 -5.60
CA LEU A 71 -19.38 3.51 -5.67
C LEU A 71 -20.51 4.32 -5.03
N SER A 72 -20.13 5.41 -4.38
CA SER A 72 -21.08 6.39 -3.87
C SER A 72 -21.64 7.28 -4.99
N GLN A 73 -22.74 7.97 -4.70
CA GLN A 73 -23.33 8.93 -5.64
C GLN A 73 -22.33 10.03 -6.01
N SER A 74 -21.61 10.58 -5.02
CA SER A 74 -20.61 11.62 -5.25
C SER A 74 -19.46 11.13 -6.15
N GLU A 75 -19.05 9.87 -6.03
CA GLU A 75 -18.02 9.30 -6.91
C GLU A 75 -18.50 9.15 -8.35
N LEU A 76 -19.78 8.83 -8.57
CA LEU A 76 -20.37 8.78 -9.91
C LEU A 76 -20.60 10.19 -10.50
N GLU A 77 -20.90 11.19 -9.68
CA GLU A 77 -21.05 12.58 -10.12
C GLU A 77 -19.71 13.15 -10.59
N GLN A 78 -18.60 12.82 -9.91
CA GLN A 78 -17.24 13.21 -10.33
C GLN A 78 -16.79 12.54 -11.64
N MET A 79 -17.50 11.51 -12.12
CA MET A 79 -17.24 10.89 -13.43
C MET A 79 -17.99 11.56 -14.58
N ALA A 80 -18.97 12.42 -14.28
CA ALA A 80 -19.88 12.99 -15.27
C ALA A 80 -19.48 14.41 -15.74
N ASP A 81 -18.31 14.90 -15.32
CA ASP A 81 -17.61 16.07 -15.88
C ASP A 81 -16.55 15.62 -16.90
#